data_AF-A0A7S0WIK1-F1
#
_entry.id   AF-A0A7S0WIK1-F1
#
_cell.length_a   1.000
_cell.length_b   1.000
_cell.length_c   1.000
_cell.angle_alpha   90.00
_cell.angle_beta   90.00
_cell.angle_gamma   90.00
#
_symmetry.space_group_name_H-M   'P 1'
#
loop_
_entity.id
_entity.type
_entity.pdbx_description
1 polymer ?
#
loop_
_entity_poly.entity_id
_entity_poly.type
_entity_poly.pdbx_seq_one_letter_code
_entity_poly.pdbx_strand_id
1 'polypeptide(L)'
;GGGAGLDALGGGGGGGANGDMPSPPRRETRERELREAFNQMGDANEVLNSRAVAVMTRMSDKLMGRDYAAEGGGGGGGDSDTVPAQVQRLISQATSHEALCQSYIGWCPFW
;
A
#
# COMPACT_ATOMS: atom_id res chain seq x y z
N GLY A 1 15.32 -71.90 55.36
CA GLY A 1 15.34 -70.89 54.28
C GLY A 1 15.41 -69.55 54.95
N GLY A 2 16.42 -68.71 54.71
CA GLY A 2 16.80 -68.15 53.41
C GLY A 2 16.13 -66.77 53.30
N GLY A 3 16.79 -65.64 53.10
CA GLY A 3 18.19 -65.38 52.76
C GLY A 3 18.59 -63.94 53.07
N ALA A 4 19.87 -63.68 52.87
CA ALA A 4 20.59 -62.43 53.10
C ALA A 4 20.66 -61.54 51.85
N GLY A 5 21.00 -60.26 52.07
CA GLY A 5 21.57 -59.34 51.07
C GLY A 5 20.53 -58.58 50.24
N LEU A 6 20.77 -57.39 49.69
CA LEU A 6 22.02 -56.71 49.36
C LEU A 6 21.70 -55.21 49.16
N ASP A 7 22.56 -54.34 49.68
CA ASP A 7 22.59 -52.91 49.39
C ASP A 7 23.06 -52.68 47.94
N ALA A 8 22.38 -51.80 47.19
CA ALA A 8 22.85 -51.34 45.88
C ALA A 8 22.62 -49.83 45.71
N LEU A 9 23.73 -49.10 45.77
CA LEU A 9 23.89 -47.73 45.30
C LEU A 9 23.98 -47.70 43.77
N GLY A 10 23.37 -46.69 43.15
CA GLY A 10 23.58 -46.29 41.74
C GLY A 10 22.38 -45.47 41.26
N GLY A 11 22.47 -44.24 40.78
CA GLY A 11 23.58 -43.51 40.19
C GLY A 11 23.21 -43.15 38.74
N GLY A 12 22.85 -41.88 38.51
CA GLY A 12 23.12 -41.17 37.25
C GLY A 12 22.08 -41.15 36.12
N GLY A 13 21.95 -39.97 35.51
CA GLY A 13 21.39 -39.73 34.18
C GLY A 13 19.98 -39.12 34.22
N GLY A 14 19.71 -37.88 33.81
CA GLY A 14 20.36 -37.05 32.79
C GLY A 14 19.39 -36.85 31.63
N GLY A 15 19.08 -35.59 31.31
CA GLY A 15 18.30 -35.19 30.13
C GLY A 15 16.86 -34.78 30.46
N GLY A 16 16.32 -33.68 29.96
CA GLY A 16 16.78 -32.75 28.95
C GLY A 16 15.69 -31.69 28.78
N ALA A 17 16.08 -30.55 28.23
CA ALA A 17 15.27 -29.35 28.05
C ALA A 17 13.86 -29.62 27.49
N ASN A 18 12.84 -29.19 28.23
CA ASN A 18 11.55 -28.86 27.62
C ASN A 18 11.73 -27.49 26.93
N GLY A 19 12.24 -27.53 25.71
CA GLY A 19 12.05 -26.43 24.77
C GLY A 19 10.60 -26.43 24.33
N ASP A 20 9.86 -25.39 24.72
CA ASP A 20 8.51 -25.08 24.24
C ASP A 20 8.51 -25.12 22.70
N MET A 21 8.00 -26.21 22.13
CA MET A 21 7.72 -26.31 20.71
C MET A 21 6.36 -25.64 20.49
N PRO A 22 6.27 -24.51 19.76
CA PRO A 22 4.96 -23.94 19.45
C PRO A 22 4.20 -24.95 18.59
N SER A 23 3.05 -25.38 19.10
CA SER A 23 2.15 -26.31 18.42
C SER A 23 1.81 -25.77 17.03
N PRO A 24 1.77 -26.61 15.97
CA PRO A 24 1.42 -26.12 14.64
C PRO A 24 -0.01 -25.54 14.67
N PRO A 25 -0.24 -24.39 14.03
CA PRO A 25 -1.56 -23.78 13.96
C PRO A 25 -2.56 -24.82 13.43
N ARG A 26 -3.72 -24.95 14.10
CA ARG A 26 -4.79 -25.83 13.65
C ARG A 26 -5.06 -25.52 12.18
N ARG A 27 -5.27 -26.55 11.37
CA ARG A 27 -5.50 -26.41 9.92
C ARG A 27 -6.50 -25.29 9.58
N GLU A 28 -7.50 -25.11 10.44
CA GLU A 28 -8.52 -24.06 10.38
C GLU A 28 -7.99 -22.62 10.56
N THR A 29 -7.01 -22.37 11.44
CA THR A 29 -6.42 -21.03 11.61
C THR A 29 -5.57 -20.65 10.40
N ARG A 30 -4.81 -21.62 9.87
CA ARG A 30 -4.03 -21.43 8.63
C ARG A 30 -4.93 -21.17 7.42
N GLU A 31 -6.05 -21.88 7.31
CA GLU A 31 -7.03 -21.67 6.23
C GLU A 31 -7.73 -20.29 6.35
N ARG A 32 -7.92 -19.78 7.57
CA ARG A 32 -8.46 -18.43 7.81
C ARG A 32 -7.47 -17.34 7.41
N GLU A 33 -6.21 -17.45 7.83
CA GLU A 33 -5.14 -16.49 7.49
C GLU A 33 -4.94 -16.39 5.97
N LEU A 34 -4.97 -17.52 5.25
CA LEU A 34 -4.87 -17.53 3.79
C LEU A 34 -6.05 -16.83 3.12
N ARG A 35 -7.27 -16.98 3.65
CA ARG A 35 -8.46 -16.28 3.14
C ARG A 35 -8.39 -14.78 3.43
N GLU A 36 -7.92 -14.39 4.61
CA GLU A 36 -7.74 -12.98 4.96
C GLU A 36 -6.67 -12.33 4.08
N ALA A 37 -5.53 -12.98 3.86
CA ALA A 37 -4.50 -12.50 2.95
C ALA A 37 -5.00 -12.40 1.49
N PHE A 38 -5.84 -13.34 1.05
CA PHE A 38 -6.46 -13.30 -0.27
C PHE A 38 -7.46 -12.14 -0.40
N ASN A 39 -8.29 -11.92 0.62
CA ASN A 39 -9.22 -10.79 0.66
C ASN A 39 -8.47 -9.45 0.67
N GLN A 40 -7.37 -9.35 1.42
CA GLN A 40 -6.52 -8.16 1.48
C GLN A 40 -5.80 -7.91 0.15
N MET A 41 -5.43 -8.97 -0.58
CA MET A 41 -4.90 -8.85 -1.94
C MET A 41 -5.98 -8.39 -2.93
N GLY A 42 -7.22 -8.84 -2.77
CA GLY A 42 -8.37 -8.35 -3.54
C GLY A 42 -8.61 -6.86 -3.34
N ASP A 43 -8.60 -6.40 -2.08
CA ASP A 43 -8.73 -4.99 -1.70
C ASP A 43 -7.56 -4.14 -2.24
N ALA A 44 -6.33 -4.61 -2.10
CA ALA A 44 -5.16 -3.96 -2.70
C ALA A 44 -5.27 -3.85 -4.23
N ASN A 45 -5.78 -4.88 -4.90
CA ASN A 45 -5.97 -4.85 -6.35
C ASN A 45 -7.09 -3.90 -6.77
N GLU A 46 -8.16 -3.77 -5.98
CA GLU A 46 -9.22 -2.78 -6.20
C GLU A 46 -8.70 -1.35 -6.04
N VAL A 47 -7.87 -1.08 -5.02
CA VAL A 47 -7.19 0.20 -4.84
C VAL A 47 -6.23 0.51 -6.01
N LEU A 48 -5.48 -0.48 -6.48
CA LEU A 48 -4.60 -0.29 -7.64
C LEU A 48 -5.39 -0.02 -8.93
N ASN A 49 -6.48 -0.76 -9.15
CA ASN A 49 -7.32 -0.59 -10.33
C ASN A 49 -8.03 0.77 -10.32
N SER A 50 -8.58 1.19 -9.17
CA SER A 50 -9.20 2.51 -9.04
C SER A 50 -8.19 3.64 -9.29
N ARG A 51 -6.96 3.52 -8.78
CA ARG A 51 -5.88 4.47 -9.07
C ARG A 51 -5.49 4.46 -10.55
N ALA A 52 -5.43 3.28 -11.18
CA ALA A 52 -5.14 3.17 -12.61
C ALA A 52 -6.21 3.86 -13.45
N VAL A 53 -7.49 3.62 -13.16
CA VAL A 53 -8.62 4.30 -13.82
C VAL A 53 -8.52 5.81 -13.63
N ALA A 54 -8.26 6.29 -12.42
CA ALA A 54 -8.10 7.73 -12.16
C ALA A 54 -6.97 8.36 -12.99
N VAL A 55 -5.84 7.65 -13.15
CA VAL A 55 -4.73 8.09 -14.00
C VAL A 55 -5.17 8.16 -15.48
N MET A 56 -5.86 7.14 -15.99
CA MET A 56 -6.30 7.09 -17.39
C MET A 56 -7.37 8.15 -17.70
N THR A 57 -8.31 8.37 -16.78
CA THR A 57 -9.30 9.46 -16.89
C THR A 57 -8.60 10.80 -16.94
N ARG A 58 -7.65 11.06 -16.02
CA ARG A 58 -6.89 12.31 -16.03
C ARG A 58 -6.05 12.51 -17.29
N MET A 59 -5.45 11.44 -17.83
CA MET A 59 -4.76 11.52 -19.11
C MET A 59 -5.72 11.92 -20.23
N SER A 60 -6.91 11.34 -20.24
CA SER A 60 -7.96 11.68 -21.21
C SER A 60 -8.40 13.14 -21.07
N ASP A 61 -8.56 13.63 -19.85
CA ASP A 61 -8.94 15.03 -19.59
C ASP A 61 -7.86 16.02 -20.05
N LYS A 62 -6.58 15.70 -19.89
CA LYS A 62 -5.47 16.50 -20.45
C LYS A 62 -5.50 16.56 -21.97
N LEU A 63 -5.73 15.43 -22.62
CA LEU A 63 -5.73 15.34 -24.08
C LEU A 63 -6.98 15.99 -24.70
N MET A 64 -8.09 15.99 -23.98
CA MET A 64 -9.36 16.57 -24.42
C MET A 64 -9.56 18.03 -23.97
N GLY A 65 -8.56 18.67 -23.34
CA GLY A 65 -8.69 20.06 -22.88
C GLY A 65 -9.68 20.25 -21.72
N ARG A 66 -9.90 19.20 -20.90
CA ARG A 66 -10.87 19.16 -19.79
C ARG A 66 -10.24 19.08 -18.40
N ASP A 67 -8.91 18.98 -18.29
CA ASP A 67 -8.15 18.86 -17.01
C ASP A 67 -8.43 20.03 -16.04
N TYR A 68 -8.95 21.16 -16.53
CA TYR A 68 -9.31 22.34 -15.73
C TYR A 68 -10.82 22.64 -15.68
N ALA A 69 -11.66 21.86 -16.38
CA ALA A 69 -13.09 22.09 -16.44
C ALA A 69 -13.82 21.77 -15.13
N ALA A 70 -13.18 21.01 -14.22
CA ALA A 70 -13.75 20.62 -12.94
C ALA A 70 -13.60 21.69 -11.82
N GLU A 71 -12.67 22.64 -11.97
CA GLU A 71 -12.29 23.58 -10.90
C GLU A 71 -13.08 24.90 -10.91
N GLY A 72 -13.71 25.24 -12.05
CA GLY A 72 -14.59 26.39 -12.20
C GLY A 72 -16.06 25.98 -12.09
N GLY A 73 -16.60 25.93 -10.87
CA GLY A 73 -18.01 25.64 -10.64
C GLY A 73 -18.95 26.57 -11.42
N GLY A 74 -19.70 26.01 -12.37
CA GLY A 74 -20.66 26.79 -13.14
C GLY A 74 -21.38 26.04 -14.27
N GLY A 75 -22.08 24.96 -13.96
CA GLY A 75 -23.15 24.42 -14.81
C GLY A 75 -22.69 23.53 -15.97
N GLY A 76 -23.43 22.44 -16.19
CA GLY A 76 -23.13 21.42 -17.20
C GLY A 76 -22.87 21.99 -18.60
N GLY A 77 -21.71 21.63 -19.17
CA GLY A 77 -21.23 22.04 -20.48
C GLY A 77 -19.77 22.50 -20.37
N GLY A 78 -18.78 21.62 -20.21
CA GLY A 78 -18.45 20.61 -21.21
C GLY A 78 -17.58 21.17 -22.35
N ASP A 79 -17.23 22.46 -22.34
CA ASP A 79 -16.37 23.01 -23.38
C ASP A 79 -14.91 22.68 -23.09
N SER A 80 -14.35 21.84 -23.96
CA SER A 80 -12.91 21.59 -24.04
C SER A 80 -12.20 22.90 -24.35
N ASP A 81 -11.17 23.23 -23.57
CA ASP A 81 -10.29 24.35 -23.88
C ASP A 81 -9.65 24.13 -25.26
N THR A 82 -9.60 25.19 -26.07
CA THR A 82 -8.82 25.15 -27.32
C THR A 82 -7.34 24.97 -26.99
N VAL A 83 -6.55 24.38 -27.90
CA VAL A 83 -5.11 24.16 -27.68
C VAL A 83 -4.38 25.44 -27.24
N PRO A 84 -4.60 26.62 -27.86
CA PRO A 84 -3.97 27.85 -27.39
C PRO A 84 -4.38 28.24 -25.96
N ALA A 85 -5.66 28.12 -25.62
CA ALA A 85 -6.16 28.44 -24.28
C ALA A 85 -5.59 27.50 -23.20
N GLN A 86 -5.52 26.20 -23.51
CA GLN A 86 -4.92 25.21 -22.62
C GLN A 86 -3.44 25.53 -22.37
N VAL A 87 -2.67 25.85 -23.42
CA VAL A 87 -1.25 26.21 -23.30
C VAL A 87 -1.07 27.48 -22.46
N GLN A 88 -1.89 28.52 -22.69
CA GLN A 88 -1.82 29.75 -21.90
C GLN A 88 -2.12 29.50 -20.42
N ARG A 89 -3.09 28.64 -20.11
CA ARG A 89 -3.40 28.26 -18.72
C ARG A 89 -2.25 27.51 -18.07
N LEU A 90 -1.60 26.58 -18.79
CA LEU A 90 -0.42 25.87 -18.31
C LEU A 90 0.74 26.82 -17.99
N ILE A 91 1.02 27.79 -18.86
CA ILE A 91 2.04 28.81 -18.63
C ILE A 91 1.70 29.65 -17.39
N SER A 92 0.45 30.09 -17.27
CA SER A 92 -0.02 30.90 -16.14
C SER A 92 0.15 30.16 -14.81
N GLN A 93 -0.17 28.86 -14.77
CA GLN A 93 0.02 28.01 -13.59
C GLN A 93 1.51 27.80 -13.27
N ALA A 94 2.33 27.49 -14.28
CA ALA A 94 3.76 27.24 -14.10
C ALA A 94 4.54 28.49 -13.67
N THR A 95 4.04 29.68 -13.98
CA THR A 95 4.63 30.97 -13.58
C THR A 95 3.98 31.59 -12.34
N SER A 96 3.00 30.91 -11.74
CA SER A 96 2.34 31.39 -10.53
C SER A 96 3.30 31.34 -9.34
N HIS A 97 3.47 32.48 -8.65
CA HIS A 97 4.30 32.56 -7.45
C HIS A 97 3.82 31.61 -6.35
N GLU A 98 2.52 31.35 -6.24
CA GLU A 98 1.94 30.42 -5.26
C GLU A 98 2.33 28.96 -5.56
N ALA A 99 2.38 28.57 -6.83
CA ALA A 99 2.82 27.25 -7.23
C ALA A 99 4.35 27.10 -7.05
N LEU A 100 5.10 28.15 -7.37
CA LEU A 100 6.56 28.15 -7.27
C LEU A 100 7.05 28.12 -5.81
N CYS A 101 6.40 28.84 -4.89
CA CYS A 101 6.82 28.87 -3.48
C CYS A 101 6.54 27.56 -2.73
N GLN A 102 5.63 26.72 -3.26
CA GLN A 102 5.38 25.36 -2.75
C GLN A 102 6.38 24.33 -3.31
N SER A 103 7.14 24.68 -4.33
CA SER A 103 8.14 23.79 -4.90
C SER A 103 9.29 23.55 -3.92
N TYR A 104 9.80 22.32 -3.92
CA TYR A 104 10.95 21.96 -3.11
C TYR A 104 12.17 22.83 -3.47
N ILE A 105 12.89 23.33 -2.45
CA ILE A 105 14.02 24.28 -2.62
C ILE A 105 15.10 23.75 -3.57
N GLY A 106 15.38 22.44 -3.55
CA GLY A 106 16.37 21.81 -4.45
C GLY A 106 15.93 21.67 -5.91
N TRP A 107 14.72 22.11 -6.26
CA TRP A 107 14.23 22.19 -7.64
C TRP A 107 14.60 23.53 -8.32
N CYS A 108 15.20 24.47 -7.57
CA CYS A 108 15.65 25.78 -8.03
C CYS A 108 14.57 26.61 -8.78
N PRO A 109 13.45 26.96 -8.13
CA PRO A 109 12.34 27.68 -8.78
C PRO A 109 12.64 29.14 -9.19
N PHE A 110 13.86 29.63 -8.95
CA PHE A 110 14.30 31.01 -9.19
C PHE A 110 15.34 31.15 -10.31
N TRP A 111 15.66 30.06 -11.01
CA TRP A 111 16.69 29.99 -12.05
C TRP A 111 16.09 29.93 -13.45
#